data_AF-A0A4Q3RR74-F1
#
_entry.id   AF-A0A4Q3RR74-F1
#
_cell.length_a   1.000
_cell.length_b   1.000
_cell.length_c   1.000
_cell.angle_alpha   90.00
_cell.angle_beta   90.00
_cell.angle_gamma   90.00
#
_symmetry.space_group_name_H-M   'P 1'
#
loop_
_entity.id
_entity.type
_entity.pdbx_description
1 polymer ?
#
loop_
_entity_poly.entity_id
_entity_poly.type
_entity_poly.pdbx_seq_one_letter_code
_entity_poly.pdbx_strand_id
1 'polypeptide(L)'
;MEAYNDNRNETLEQFLNTHPLGSLREMSIEKYADLEDHNSFCYWLEYGSKGLGQIGGMPLTKFGLWKPKSRKDFDEMYESDSTYAWNAKYGNNRATAFKKIINIVADIANAAYEGDWDQVESIDFHSVAKWKVAFLYSEKRIFPVYTREGLLSIASGLKGRFPENTSILTLQEYIIDKKPEDVDMLDYATSLWQHYVVGKSFRNYFIVGSKYKGEDGKDTRDIFPDMLATNSIAIGFLWDHDMSHLVGTSDEEINRFIEVNGDEDGIDKSKLKSYFKILLNLKPGDIIAVKSHGSHGNLKIIAYGVVVEREGKVYEHRKSGLGHHINVDFIELDINRTFTYNYAGTIHHVKNDKLDHLKAIFGPFLQVDNIALDSEDDSTITEDGRLKSENSYHRGPVAAKMVLQLHNIIQNSFYKDLKEKFPKDTITLEFGGRVDIVRESNKERFLYEIKPFENVIGCLREATGQLLEYAFRFPSPKPTTLIVVGPGEVKGEATQCLDHLSEVISYPFQYIRHVAPYRRKIE
;
A
#
# COMPACT_ATOMS: atom_id res chain seq x y z
N MET A 1 -32.86 -11.00 -2.41
CA MET A 1 -31.60 -11.75 -2.67
C MET A 1 -31.79 -12.66 -3.86
N GLU A 2 -32.73 -13.61 -3.82
CA GLU A 2 -33.10 -14.54 -4.91
C GLU A 2 -32.96 -13.93 -6.32
N ALA A 3 -33.75 -12.91 -6.69
CA ALA A 3 -33.69 -12.29 -8.03
C ALA A 3 -32.34 -11.64 -8.44
N TYR A 4 -31.38 -11.49 -7.51
CA TYR A 4 -29.99 -11.07 -7.79
C TYR A 4 -29.03 -12.27 -7.88
N ASN A 5 -29.40 -13.41 -7.31
CA ASN A 5 -28.70 -14.69 -7.45
C ASN A 5 -29.08 -15.36 -8.76
N ASP A 6 -30.38 -15.36 -9.10
CA ASP A 6 -30.92 -15.87 -10.36
C ASP A 6 -30.21 -15.22 -11.55
N ASN A 7 -30.13 -13.89 -11.57
CA ASN A 7 -29.41 -13.15 -12.61
C ASN A 7 -27.91 -13.49 -12.72
N ARG A 8 -27.25 -13.81 -11.59
CA ARG A 8 -25.84 -14.24 -11.59
C ARG A 8 -25.67 -15.69 -12.07
N ASN A 9 -26.65 -16.56 -11.80
CA ASN A 9 -26.69 -17.92 -12.34
C ASN A 9 -26.93 -17.89 -13.85
N GLU A 10 -27.94 -17.13 -14.31
CA GLU A 10 -28.21 -16.85 -15.74
C GLU A 10 -26.96 -16.31 -16.45
N THR A 11 -26.21 -15.40 -15.82
CA THR A 11 -24.95 -14.85 -16.37
C THR A 11 -23.89 -15.95 -16.57
N LEU A 12 -23.78 -16.91 -15.65
CA LEU A 12 -22.83 -18.02 -15.74
C LEU A 12 -23.27 -19.04 -16.82
N GLU A 13 -24.55 -19.36 -16.87
CA GLU A 13 -25.12 -20.24 -17.89
C GLU A 13 -24.99 -19.64 -19.30
N GLN A 14 -25.26 -18.33 -19.46
CA GLN A 14 -25.05 -17.63 -20.74
C GLN A 14 -23.58 -17.70 -21.18
N PHE A 15 -22.64 -17.41 -20.27
CA PHE A 15 -21.20 -17.55 -20.55
C PHE A 15 -20.83 -18.97 -21.01
N LEU A 16 -21.28 -20.01 -20.28
CA LEU A 16 -20.96 -21.41 -20.59
C LEU A 16 -21.61 -21.89 -21.90
N ASN A 17 -22.79 -21.37 -22.25
CA ASN A 17 -23.45 -21.63 -23.53
C ASN A 17 -22.75 -20.90 -24.70
N THR A 18 -22.22 -19.69 -24.50
CA THR A 18 -21.43 -18.96 -25.51
C THR A 18 -20.01 -19.53 -25.68
N HIS A 19 -19.42 -20.06 -24.61
CA HIS A 19 -18.08 -20.63 -24.60
C HIS A 19 -18.02 -22.02 -23.93
N PRO A 20 -18.61 -23.08 -24.53
CA PRO A 20 -18.55 -24.43 -23.97
C PRO A 20 -17.10 -24.93 -23.87
N LEU A 21 -16.76 -25.61 -22.77
CA LEU A 21 -15.41 -26.07 -22.44
C LEU A 21 -14.68 -26.76 -23.61
N GLY A 22 -15.35 -27.72 -24.26
CA GLY A 22 -14.79 -28.47 -25.40
C GLY A 22 -14.50 -27.62 -26.65
N SER A 23 -15.12 -26.45 -26.80
CA SER A 23 -14.92 -25.55 -27.94
C SER A 23 -13.71 -24.62 -27.80
N LEU A 24 -13.16 -24.46 -26.60
CA LEU A 24 -12.14 -23.44 -26.32
C LEU A 24 -10.92 -23.54 -27.25
N ARG A 25 -10.36 -24.74 -27.43
CA ARG A 25 -9.17 -24.97 -28.27
C ARG A 25 -9.40 -24.73 -29.77
N GLU A 26 -10.64 -24.58 -30.21
CA GLU A 26 -11.08 -24.31 -31.59
C GLU A 26 -11.54 -22.85 -31.81
N MET A 27 -11.59 -22.04 -30.75
CA MET A 27 -12.00 -20.65 -30.80
C MET A 27 -11.13 -19.82 -31.75
N SER A 28 -11.73 -18.90 -32.50
CA SER A 28 -11.00 -17.92 -33.31
C SER A 28 -10.50 -16.74 -32.48
N ILE A 29 -9.51 -16.01 -32.98
CA ILE A 29 -8.90 -14.89 -32.26
C ILE A 29 -9.87 -13.72 -32.06
N GLU A 30 -10.82 -13.53 -32.97
CA GLU A 30 -11.91 -12.55 -32.89
C GLU A 30 -12.84 -12.90 -31.73
N LYS A 31 -13.33 -14.16 -31.70
CA LYS A 31 -14.15 -14.70 -30.59
C LYS A 31 -13.42 -14.73 -29.25
N TYR A 32 -12.08 -14.66 -29.26
CA TYR A 32 -11.30 -14.56 -28.03
C TYR A 32 -11.14 -13.11 -27.56
N ALA A 33 -10.60 -12.22 -28.39
CA ALA A 33 -10.03 -10.94 -27.97
C ALA A 33 -10.74 -9.68 -28.51
N ASP A 34 -11.79 -9.80 -29.31
CA ASP A 34 -12.48 -8.64 -29.86
C ASP A 34 -13.50 -8.05 -28.87
N LEU A 35 -13.07 -7.06 -28.09
CA LEU A 35 -13.92 -6.35 -27.11
C LEU A 35 -15.05 -5.51 -27.74
N GLU A 36 -15.16 -5.45 -29.07
CA GLU A 36 -16.31 -4.88 -29.78
C GLU A 36 -17.43 -5.92 -30.00
N ASP A 37 -17.11 -7.22 -29.95
CA ASP A 37 -18.11 -8.29 -29.82
C ASP A 37 -18.39 -8.57 -28.34
N HIS A 38 -19.63 -8.31 -27.91
CA HIS A 38 -20.11 -8.59 -26.56
C HIS A 38 -20.17 -10.10 -26.23
N ASN A 39 -19.97 -10.97 -27.23
CA ASN A 39 -19.87 -12.42 -27.10
C ASN A 39 -18.41 -12.92 -27.17
N SER A 40 -17.41 -12.03 -27.17
CA SER A 40 -16.00 -12.46 -27.11
C SER A 40 -15.61 -12.88 -25.69
N PHE A 41 -14.68 -13.82 -25.59
CA PHE A 41 -14.24 -14.38 -24.32
C PHE A 41 -13.65 -13.31 -23.39
N CYS A 42 -12.82 -12.41 -23.92
CA CYS A 42 -12.25 -11.31 -23.13
C CYS A 42 -13.30 -10.27 -22.71
N TYR A 43 -14.34 -10.02 -23.53
CA TYR A 43 -15.46 -9.16 -23.12
C TYR A 43 -16.25 -9.82 -21.99
N TRP A 44 -16.54 -11.12 -22.09
CA TRP A 44 -17.19 -11.88 -21.03
C TRP A 44 -16.37 -11.89 -19.74
N LEU A 45 -15.05 -12.08 -19.81
CA LEU A 45 -14.19 -12.03 -18.63
C LEU A 45 -14.23 -10.66 -17.93
N GLU A 46 -14.20 -9.55 -18.68
CA GLU A 46 -14.07 -8.21 -18.11
C GLU A 46 -15.39 -7.52 -17.75
N TYR A 47 -16.40 -7.66 -18.62
CA TYR A 47 -17.65 -6.88 -18.59
C TYR A 47 -18.89 -7.78 -18.46
N GLY A 48 -19.03 -8.81 -19.30
CA GLY A 48 -20.22 -9.67 -19.32
C GLY A 48 -20.45 -10.40 -17.97
N SER A 49 -19.39 -10.97 -17.40
CA SER A 49 -19.43 -11.67 -16.11
C SER A 49 -19.10 -10.79 -14.90
N LYS A 50 -19.34 -9.46 -14.96
CA LYS A 50 -19.03 -8.51 -13.88
C LYS A 50 -19.66 -8.89 -12.53
N GLY A 51 -20.88 -9.43 -12.54
CA GLY A 51 -21.58 -9.92 -11.33
C GLY A 51 -20.94 -11.15 -10.68
N LEU A 52 -20.03 -11.83 -11.38
CA LEU A 52 -19.28 -13.01 -10.96
C LEU A 52 -17.83 -12.63 -10.57
N GLY A 53 -17.67 -11.50 -9.88
CA GLY A 53 -16.38 -10.87 -9.57
C GLY A 53 -15.81 -10.06 -10.74
N GLN A 54 -15.65 -8.74 -10.55
CA GLN A 54 -15.18 -7.81 -11.58
C GLN A 54 -13.65 -7.83 -11.73
N ILE A 55 -13.16 -7.84 -12.98
CA ILE A 55 -11.73 -7.65 -13.32
C ILE A 55 -11.45 -6.44 -14.24
N GLY A 56 -12.48 -5.65 -14.55
CA GLY A 56 -12.37 -4.44 -15.38
C GLY A 56 -11.65 -3.28 -14.69
N GLY A 57 -10.92 -2.51 -15.48
CA GLY A 57 -10.04 -1.42 -15.02
C GLY A 57 -8.54 -1.80 -14.96
N MET A 58 -8.22 -3.09 -15.02
CA MET A 58 -6.84 -3.56 -15.20
C MET A 58 -6.39 -3.55 -16.67
N PRO A 59 -5.08 -3.40 -16.97
CA PRO A 59 -4.52 -3.50 -18.32
C PRO A 59 -4.99 -4.72 -19.13
N LEU A 60 -5.08 -4.58 -20.46
CA LEU A 60 -5.48 -5.67 -21.37
C LEU A 60 -4.42 -6.78 -21.50
N THR A 61 -3.19 -6.52 -21.06
CA THR A 61 -2.10 -7.52 -20.99
C THR A 61 -2.46 -8.73 -20.13
N LYS A 62 -3.46 -8.63 -19.25
CA LYS A 62 -4.03 -9.76 -18.49
C LYS A 62 -4.60 -10.89 -19.34
N PHE A 63 -4.92 -10.64 -20.60
CA PHE A 63 -5.39 -11.66 -21.56
C PHE A 63 -4.23 -12.30 -22.36
N GLY A 64 -2.99 -11.85 -22.17
CA GLY A 64 -1.81 -12.30 -22.92
C GLY A 64 -1.74 -11.78 -24.36
N LEU A 65 -2.90 -11.63 -25.03
CA LEU A 65 -3.10 -11.06 -26.36
C LEU A 65 -4.38 -10.19 -26.35
N TRP A 66 -4.36 -9.05 -27.04
CA TRP A 66 -5.51 -8.15 -27.14
C TRP A 66 -5.51 -7.35 -28.47
N LYS A 67 -6.68 -6.78 -28.82
CA LYS A 67 -6.88 -5.85 -29.95
C LYS A 67 -6.69 -4.39 -29.46
N PRO A 68 -5.62 -3.66 -29.83
CA PRO A 68 -5.39 -2.29 -29.34
C PRO A 68 -6.34 -1.27 -29.98
N LYS A 69 -6.92 -0.36 -29.19
CA LYS A 69 -7.78 0.74 -29.70
C LYS A 69 -7.06 1.77 -30.58
N SER A 70 -5.74 1.82 -30.50
CA SER A 70 -4.87 2.61 -31.38
C SER A 70 -3.54 1.89 -31.52
N ARG A 71 -2.84 2.09 -32.64
CA ARG A 71 -1.43 1.70 -32.73
C ARG A 71 -0.64 2.43 -31.65
N LYS A 72 0.29 1.71 -31.02
CA LYS A 72 1.27 2.22 -30.07
C LYS A 72 2.56 1.48 -30.33
N ASP A 73 3.68 2.13 -30.06
CA ASP A 73 4.94 1.43 -29.87
C ASP A 73 4.89 0.74 -28.50
N PHE A 74 5.27 -0.54 -28.47
CA PHE A 74 5.31 -1.33 -27.25
C PHE A 74 6.77 -1.61 -26.85
N ASP A 75 6.98 -1.86 -25.57
CA ASP A 75 8.28 -2.23 -25.00
C ASP A 75 8.69 -3.66 -25.39
N GLU A 76 9.97 -4.01 -25.26
CA GLU A 76 10.58 -5.28 -25.75
C GLU A 76 9.90 -6.56 -25.24
N MET A 77 9.09 -6.46 -24.17
CA MET A 77 8.27 -7.56 -23.66
C MET A 77 7.06 -7.92 -24.54
N TYR A 78 6.72 -7.13 -25.55
CA TYR A 78 5.50 -7.28 -26.35
C TYR A 78 5.76 -7.22 -27.85
N GLU A 79 5.12 -8.16 -28.54
CA GLU A 79 5.07 -8.24 -30.00
C GLU A 79 3.72 -7.71 -30.49
N SER A 80 3.66 -7.23 -31.74
CA SER A 80 2.40 -6.76 -32.34
C SER A 80 2.39 -6.81 -33.85
N ASP A 81 1.19 -6.80 -34.43
CA ASP A 81 0.97 -6.64 -35.88
C ASP A 81 0.04 -5.46 -36.19
N SER A 82 -0.61 -5.46 -37.36
CA SER A 82 -1.56 -4.43 -37.77
C SER A 82 -2.81 -4.31 -36.90
N THR A 83 -3.10 -5.30 -36.05
CA THR A 83 -4.44 -5.53 -35.48
C THR A 83 -4.41 -6.00 -34.03
N TYR A 84 -3.40 -6.79 -33.65
CA TYR A 84 -3.28 -7.38 -32.31
C TYR A 84 -1.89 -7.12 -31.69
N ALA A 85 -1.83 -7.13 -30.37
CA ALA A 85 -0.58 -7.13 -29.59
C ALA A 85 -0.62 -8.23 -28.54
N TRP A 86 0.54 -8.80 -28.21
CA TRP A 86 0.67 -9.92 -27.26
C TRP A 86 2.02 -9.91 -26.56
N ASN A 87 2.15 -10.58 -25.42
CA ASN A 87 3.46 -10.72 -24.75
C ASN A 87 4.36 -11.69 -25.54
N ALA A 88 5.61 -11.30 -25.78
CA ALA A 88 6.58 -12.04 -26.60
C ALA A 88 6.77 -13.50 -26.16
N LYS A 89 6.61 -13.81 -24.85
CA LYS A 89 6.72 -15.19 -24.32
C LYS A 89 5.70 -16.17 -24.88
N TYR A 90 4.63 -15.69 -25.51
CA TYR A 90 3.63 -16.55 -26.15
C TYR A 90 3.99 -16.92 -27.60
N GLY A 91 4.79 -16.11 -28.30
CA GLY A 91 5.29 -16.45 -29.64
C GLY A 91 5.73 -15.23 -30.45
N ASN A 92 6.57 -15.47 -31.46
CA ASN A 92 7.11 -14.44 -32.38
C ASN A 92 6.14 -14.00 -33.50
N ASN A 93 4.88 -14.44 -33.47
CA ASN A 93 3.83 -14.06 -34.41
C ASN A 93 2.45 -14.32 -33.82
N ARG A 94 1.43 -13.63 -34.33
CA ARG A 94 0.04 -13.69 -33.87
C ARG A 94 -0.53 -15.11 -33.80
N ALA A 95 -0.29 -15.94 -34.80
CA ALA A 95 -0.88 -17.28 -34.87
C ALA A 95 -0.28 -18.22 -33.82
N THR A 96 1.04 -18.21 -33.64
CA THR A 96 1.73 -18.97 -32.58
C THR A 96 1.33 -18.47 -31.20
N ALA A 97 1.33 -17.16 -30.98
CA ALA A 97 0.95 -16.57 -29.70
C ALA A 97 -0.50 -16.86 -29.32
N PHE A 98 -1.44 -16.64 -30.25
CA PHE A 98 -2.84 -16.97 -30.02
C PHE A 98 -3.03 -18.47 -29.73
N LYS A 99 -2.40 -19.37 -30.51
CA LYS A 99 -2.57 -20.81 -30.29
C LYS A 99 -1.98 -21.27 -28.95
N LYS A 100 -0.89 -20.67 -28.47
CA LYS A 100 -0.37 -20.93 -27.11
C LYS A 100 -1.31 -20.39 -26.03
N ILE A 101 -1.84 -19.18 -26.19
CA ILE A 101 -2.76 -18.56 -25.21
C ILE A 101 -4.09 -19.31 -25.12
N ILE A 102 -4.71 -19.67 -26.24
CA ILE A 102 -6.01 -20.38 -26.22
C ILE A 102 -5.88 -21.82 -25.70
N ASN A 103 -4.72 -22.46 -25.91
CA ASN A 103 -4.40 -23.72 -25.23
C ASN A 103 -4.29 -23.49 -23.71
N ILE A 104 -3.50 -22.52 -23.24
CA ILE A 104 -3.37 -22.17 -21.81
C ILE A 104 -4.73 -21.88 -21.16
N VAL A 105 -5.60 -21.10 -21.82
CA VAL A 105 -6.96 -20.80 -21.35
C VAL A 105 -7.81 -22.06 -21.24
N ALA A 106 -7.74 -22.96 -22.23
CA ALA A 106 -8.42 -24.25 -22.16
C ALA A 106 -7.84 -25.16 -21.08
N ASP A 107 -6.54 -25.12 -20.83
CA ASP A 107 -5.87 -25.96 -19.82
C ASP A 107 -6.29 -25.53 -18.42
N ILE A 108 -6.36 -24.22 -18.15
CA ILE A 108 -6.94 -23.65 -16.92
C ILE A 108 -8.41 -24.05 -16.74
N ALA A 109 -9.19 -24.02 -17.83
CA ALA A 109 -10.61 -24.35 -17.80
C ALA A 109 -10.89 -25.83 -17.54
N ASN A 110 -10.11 -26.75 -18.15
CA ASN A 110 -10.23 -28.19 -17.89
C ASN A 110 -9.77 -28.52 -16.47
N ALA A 111 -8.63 -28.00 -16.02
CA ALA A 111 -8.13 -28.17 -14.66
C ALA A 111 -9.18 -27.77 -13.61
N ALA A 112 -9.84 -26.62 -13.80
CA ALA A 112 -10.88 -26.15 -12.88
C ALA A 112 -12.19 -26.96 -12.93
N TYR A 113 -12.53 -27.48 -14.11
CA TYR A 113 -13.67 -28.38 -14.31
C TYR A 113 -13.44 -29.74 -13.64
N GLU A 114 -12.23 -30.29 -13.73
CA GLU A 114 -11.81 -31.54 -13.08
C GLU A 114 -11.53 -31.37 -11.57
N GLY A 115 -11.20 -30.15 -11.14
CA GLY A 115 -10.90 -29.80 -9.74
C GLY A 115 -9.41 -29.88 -9.37
N ASP A 116 -8.51 -29.95 -10.36
CA ASP A 116 -7.06 -29.92 -10.16
C ASP A 116 -6.58 -28.48 -9.94
N TRP A 117 -6.67 -28.02 -8.69
CA TRP A 117 -6.29 -26.66 -8.31
C TRP A 117 -4.78 -26.42 -8.32
N ASP A 118 -3.96 -27.47 -8.10
CA ASP A 118 -2.50 -27.41 -8.22
C ASP A 118 -2.09 -27.16 -9.68
N GLN A 119 -2.76 -27.81 -10.64
CA GLN A 119 -2.60 -27.53 -12.07
C GLN A 119 -3.04 -26.09 -12.39
N VAL A 120 -4.18 -25.62 -11.89
CA VAL A 120 -4.58 -24.20 -12.05
C VAL A 120 -3.51 -23.27 -11.48
N GLU A 121 -2.96 -23.53 -10.29
CA GLU A 121 -1.96 -22.65 -9.67
C GLU A 121 -0.60 -22.69 -10.37
N SER A 122 -0.18 -23.84 -10.90
CA SER A 122 1.11 -23.98 -11.61
C SER A 122 1.17 -23.32 -13.00
N ILE A 123 0.02 -23.14 -13.69
CA ILE A 123 0.00 -22.59 -15.05
C ILE A 123 0.50 -21.13 -15.12
N ASP A 124 1.50 -20.86 -15.96
CA ASP A 124 2.00 -19.50 -16.24
C ASP A 124 1.02 -18.71 -17.12
N PHE A 125 0.12 -17.99 -16.45
CA PHE A 125 -0.77 -16.99 -17.05
C PHE A 125 -1.01 -15.85 -16.06
N HIS A 126 -1.57 -14.71 -16.52
CA HIS A 126 -1.79 -13.57 -15.63
C HIS A 126 -2.78 -13.94 -14.51
N SER A 127 -2.29 -13.95 -13.27
CA SER A 127 -2.98 -14.53 -12.10
C SER A 127 -4.47 -14.20 -12.00
N VAL A 128 -4.84 -12.91 -12.08
CA VAL A 128 -6.25 -12.48 -11.94
C VAL A 128 -7.15 -12.99 -13.08
N ALA A 129 -6.60 -13.15 -14.29
CA ALA A 129 -7.34 -13.71 -15.42
C ALA A 129 -7.40 -15.25 -15.34
N LYS A 130 -6.33 -15.89 -14.86
CA LYS A 130 -6.26 -17.33 -14.59
C LYS A 130 -7.35 -17.76 -13.60
N TRP A 131 -7.41 -17.13 -12.43
CA TRP A 131 -8.42 -17.47 -11.42
C TRP A 131 -9.84 -17.07 -11.82
N LYS A 132 -10.03 -16.03 -12.65
CA LYS A 132 -11.33 -15.72 -13.26
C LYS A 132 -11.80 -16.79 -14.26
N VAL A 133 -10.92 -17.27 -15.15
CA VAL A 133 -11.23 -18.38 -16.08
C VAL A 133 -11.54 -19.64 -15.28
N ALA A 134 -10.70 -19.98 -14.30
CA ALA A 134 -10.91 -21.14 -13.44
C ALA A 134 -12.27 -21.06 -12.73
N PHE A 135 -12.64 -19.92 -12.13
CA PHE A 135 -13.97 -19.74 -11.52
C PHE A 135 -15.12 -20.12 -12.45
N LEU A 136 -15.11 -19.58 -13.68
CA LEU A 136 -16.22 -19.74 -14.62
C LEU A 136 -16.43 -21.20 -15.07
N TYR A 137 -15.38 -22.05 -15.02
CA TYR A 137 -15.49 -23.49 -15.33
C TYR A 137 -15.50 -24.40 -14.08
N SER A 138 -15.35 -23.82 -12.87
CA SER A 138 -15.27 -24.57 -11.60
C SER A 138 -16.62 -24.98 -10.98
N GLU A 139 -17.75 -24.74 -11.65
CA GLU A 139 -19.09 -24.92 -11.06
C GLU A 139 -19.28 -24.18 -9.71
N LYS A 140 -18.72 -22.96 -9.63
CA LYS A 140 -18.61 -22.13 -8.40
C LYS A 140 -17.78 -22.71 -7.24
N ARG A 141 -16.96 -23.75 -7.45
CA ARG A 141 -16.05 -24.29 -6.40
C ARG A 141 -14.97 -23.29 -5.98
N ILE A 142 -14.58 -22.37 -6.87
CA ILE A 142 -13.63 -21.28 -6.60
C ILE A 142 -14.34 -20.08 -5.98
N PHE A 143 -13.65 -19.34 -5.11
CA PHE A 143 -14.16 -18.12 -4.50
C PHE A 143 -13.98 -16.93 -5.47
N PRO A 144 -15.02 -16.12 -5.76
CA PRO A 144 -15.01 -15.16 -6.87
C PRO A 144 -14.23 -13.84 -6.59
N VAL A 145 -13.09 -13.92 -5.91
CA VAL A 145 -12.14 -12.83 -5.68
C VAL A 145 -10.77 -13.27 -6.19
N TYR A 146 -10.26 -12.58 -7.20
CA TYR A 146 -9.16 -13.07 -8.05
C TYR A 146 -7.82 -12.35 -7.83
N THR A 147 -7.78 -11.36 -6.94
CA THR A 147 -6.56 -10.67 -6.52
C THR A 147 -6.06 -11.25 -5.20
N ARG A 148 -4.74 -11.42 -5.06
CA ARG A 148 -4.15 -11.96 -3.83
C ARG A 148 -4.41 -11.04 -2.64
N GLU A 149 -4.43 -9.73 -2.89
CA GLU A 149 -4.66 -8.67 -1.90
C GLU A 149 -6.09 -8.70 -1.36
N GLY A 150 -7.08 -8.94 -2.26
CA GLY A 150 -8.49 -9.06 -1.88
C GLY A 150 -8.76 -10.35 -1.09
N LEU A 151 -8.16 -11.46 -1.52
CA LEU A 151 -8.20 -12.73 -0.80
C LEU A 151 -7.54 -12.64 0.58
N LEU A 152 -6.34 -12.06 0.67
CA LEU A 152 -5.63 -11.89 1.95
C LEU A 152 -6.43 -11.02 2.93
N SER A 153 -6.99 -9.89 2.46
CA SER A 153 -7.83 -9.01 3.30
C SER A 153 -9.07 -9.74 3.85
N ILE A 154 -9.66 -10.64 3.07
CA ILE A 154 -10.81 -11.47 3.49
C ILE A 154 -10.36 -12.59 4.43
N ALA A 155 -9.27 -13.31 4.12
CA ALA A 155 -8.79 -14.44 4.89
C ALA A 155 -8.28 -14.02 6.28
N SER A 156 -7.53 -12.90 6.37
CA SER A 156 -7.13 -12.31 7.65
C SER A 156 -8.33 -11.72 8.40
N GLY A 157 -9.31 -11.15 7.69
CA GLY A 157 -10.61 -10.75 8.26
C GLY A 157 -11.40 -11.91 8.88
N LEU A 158 -11.20 -13.13 8.36
CA LEU A 158 -11.73 -14.38 8.92
C LEU A 158 -10.81 -15.00 10.00
N LYS A 159 -9.88 -14.24 10.57
CA LYS A 159 -8.86 -14.65 11.58
C LYS A 159 -7.79 -15.62 11.06
N GLY A 160 -7.61 -15.73 9.75
CA GLY A 160 -6.53 -16.50 9.15
C GLY A 160 -5.18 -15.79 9.27
N ARG A 161 -4.07 -16.54 9.26
CA ARG A 161 -2.71 -15.99 9.36
C ARG A 161 -1.82 -16.64 8.31
N PHE A 162 -1.17 -15.83 7.47
CA PHE A 162 -0.51 -16.32 6.25
C PHE A 162 0.87 -15.70 6.01
N PRO A 163 1.88 -16.50 5.64
CA PRO A 163 3.11 -15.99 5.05
C PRO A 163 2.92 -15.01 3.88
N GLU A 164 3.89 -14.10 3.73
CA GLU A 164 3.90 -13.08 2.67
C GLU A 164 3.77 -13.65 1.25
N ASN A 165 4.29 -14.87 1.02
CA ASN A 165 4.23 -15.60 -0.24
C ASN A 165 3.19 -16.76 -0.25
N THR A 166 2.26 -16.83 0.71
CA THR A 166 1.17 -17.82 0.64
C THR A 166 0.45 -17.70 -0.69
N SER A 167 0.20 -18.83 -1.34
CA SER A 167 -0.36 -18.88 -2.68
C SER A 167 -1.83 -18.45 -2.72
N ILE A 168 -2.41 -18.31 -3.91
CA ILE A 168 -3.82 -17.96 -4.03
C ILE A 168 -4.70 -19.16 -3.70
N LEU A 169 -4.26 -20.38 -4.03
CA LEU A 169 -4.96 -21.60 -3.66
C LEU A 169 -5.17 -21.69 -2.14
N THR A 170 -4.10 -21.61 -1.35
CA THR A 170 -4.19 -21.70 0.13
C THR A 170 -5.07 -20.62 0.76
N LEU A 171 -5.08 -19.40 0.19
CA LEU A 171 -5.98 -18.33 0.66
C LEU A 171 -7.44 -18.65 0.33
N GLN A 172 -7.73 -19.21 -0.84
CA GLN A 172 -9.09 -19.60 -1.22
C GLN A 172 -9.60 -20.78 -0.41
N GLU A 173 -8.80 -21.85 -0.26
CA GLU A 173 -9.15 -23.03 0.55
C GLU A 173 -9.58 -22.63 1.96
N TYR A 174 -8.82 -21.74 2.60
CA TYR A 174 -9.16 -21.22 3.92
C TYR A 174 -10.49 -20.45 3.95
N ILE A 175 -10.74 -19.58 2.98
CA ILE A 175 -12.00 -18.80 2.93
C ILE A 175 -13.21 -19.71 2.70
N ILE A 176 -13.05 -20.72 1.84
CA ILE A 176 -14.09 -21.69 1.48
C ILE A 176 -14.40 -22.63 2.65
N ASP A 177 -13.40 -23.09 3.39
CA ASP A 177 -13.53 -23.88 4.64
C ASP A 177 -14.33 -23.12 5.73
N LYS A 178 -14.40 -21.78 5.68
CA LYS A 178 -15.24 -20.97 6.58
C LYS A 178 -16.65 -20.66 6.04
N LYS A 179 -17.02 -21.10 4.83
CA LYS A 179 -18.35 -20.86 4.27
C LYS A 179 -19.40 -21.74 4.97
N PRO A 180 -20.47 -21.17 5.58
CA PRO A 180 -21.61 -21.94 6.05
C PRO A 180 -22.24 -22.74 4.90
N GLU A 181 -22.66 -23.98 5.14
CA GLU A 181 -23.16 -24.89 4.08
C GLU A 181 -24.36 -24.29 3.31
N ASP A 182 -25.24 -23.59 4.02
CA ASP A 182 -26.52 -23.02 3.57
C ASP A 182 -26.42 -21.71 2.77
N VAL A 183 -25.23 -21.10 2.66
CA VAL A 183 -25.02 -19.82 1.96
C VAL A 183 -24.40 -20.03 0.57
N ASP A 184 -24.96 -19.42 -0.47
CA ASP A 184 -24.38 -19.46 -1.84
C ASP A 184 -23.01 -18.76 -1.89
N MET A 185 -22.09 -19.31 -2.69
CA MET A 185 -20.70 -18.81 -2.83
C MET A 185 -20.63 -17.33 -3.23
N LEU A 186 -21.52 -16.87 -4.10
CA LEU A 186 -21.54 -15.49 -4.60
C LEU A 186 -22.07 -14.53 -3.53
N ASP A 187 -23.07 -14.93 -2.74
CA ASP A 187 -23.57 -14.13 -1.61
C ASP A 187 -22.58 -14.08 -0.45
N TYR A 188 -21.96 -15.21 -0.11
CA TYR A 188 -20.86 -15.26 0.86
C TYR A 188 -19.71 -14.34 0.43
N ALA A 189 -19.25 -14.45 -0.81
CA ALA A 189 -18.21 -13.58 -1.35
C ALA A 189 -18.63 -12.10 -1.44
N THR A 190 -19.89 -11.80 -1.76
CA THR A 190 -20.41 -10.42 -1.76
C THR A 190 -20.40 -9.84 -0.34
N SER A 191 -20.86 -10.61 0.65
CA SER A 191 -20.86 -10.24 2.06
C SER A 191 -19.43 -10.00 2.57
N LEU A 192 -18.51 -10.94 2.32
CA LEU A 192 -17.10 -10.81 2.71
C LEU A 192 -16.39 -9.67 1.98
N TRP A 193 -16.63 -9.46 0.70
CA TRP A 193 -16.06 -8.33 -0.05
C TRP A 193 -16.57 -6.99 0.50
N GLN A 194 -17.87 -6.85 0.75
CA GLN A 194 -18.44 -5.65 1.35
C GLN A 194 -17.95 -5.43 2.80
N HIS A 195 -17.75 -6.50 3.57
CA HIS A 195 -17.34 -6.38 4.97
C HIS A 195 -15.82 -6.20 5.14
N TYR A 196 -14.97 -6.81 4.31
CA TYR A 196 -13.51 -6.83 4.51
C TYR A 196 -12.70 -6.05 3.46
N VAL A 197 -13.27 -5.71 2.30
CA VAL A 197 -12.54 -5.04 1.20
C VAL A 197 -13.14 -3.70 0.78
N VAL A 198 -14.47 -3.56 0.75
CA VAL A 198 -15.11 -2.27 0.44
C VAL A 198 -14.99 -1.32 1.63
N GLY A 199 -14.34 -0.17 1.42
CA GLY A 199 -14.23 0.90 2.42
C GLY A 199 -13.26 0.61 3.58
N LYS A 200 -12.84 -0.65 3.81
CA LYS A 200 -11.73 -0.98 4.70
C LYS A 200 -10.38 -0.73 4.01
N SER A 201 -9.37 -0.45 4.83
CA SER A 201 -8.23 0.37 4.42
C SER A 201 -6.93 -0.43 4.28
N PHE A 202 -6.45 -0.57 3.04
CA PHE A 202 -5.12 -0.05 2.78
C PHE A 202 -5.20 1.47 2.96
N ARG A 203 -4.23 2.11 3.63
CA ARG A 203 -4.24 3.56 3.77
C ARG A 203 -3.91 4.19 2.42
N ASN A 204 -4.63 5.24 2.04
CA ASN A 204 -4.36 5.90 0.78
C ASN A 204 -3.15 6.83 0.96
N TYR A 205 -2.28 6.87 -0.05
CA TYR A 205 -1.00 7.55 0.02
C TYR A 205 -1.00 8.80 -0.84
N PHE A 206 -0.83 9.97 -0.24
CA PHE A 206 -0.94 11.26 -0.91
C PHE A 206 0.33 12.10 -0.82
N ILE A 207 0.51 12.99 -1.79
CA ILE A 207 1.60 13.96 -1.80
C ILE A 207 1.02 15.36 -1.97
N VAL A 208 1.27 16.24 -0.99
CA VAL A 208 0.76 17.63 -0.96
C VAL A 208 1.92 18.64 -1.00
N GLY A 209 1.80 19.71 -1.78
CA GLY A 209 2.81 20.76 -1.88
C GLY A 209 2.70 21.80 -0.76
N SER A 210 3.81 22.12 -0.11
CA SER A 210 3.87 23.16 0.93
C SER A 210 3.94 24.59 0.40
N LYS A 211 3.93 24.80 -0.92
CA LYS A 211 4.28 26.08 -1.55
C LYS A 211 3.16 26.61 -2.43
N TYR A 212 2.70 27.82 -2.14
CA TYR A 212 1.69 28.54 -2.91
C TYR A 212 2.32 29.76 -3.58
N LYS A 213 1.67 30.29 -4.63
CA LYS A 213 2.04 31.60 -5.20
C LYS A 213 1.70 32.71 -4.21
N GLY A 214 2.50 33.76 -4.17
CA GLY A 214 2.17 35.01 -3.49
C GLY A 214 1.15 35.83 -4.28
N GLU A 215 0.61 36.87 -3.64
CA GLU A 215 -0.40 37.79 -4.20
C GLU A 215 0.08 38.53 -5.46
N ASP A 216 1.39 38.67 -5.66
CA ASP A 216 1.99 39.29 -6.85
C ASP A 216 2.16 38.34 -8.04
N GLY A 217 1.87 37.05 -7.84
CA GLY A 217 1.99 35.98 -8.84
C GLY A 217 3.41 35.54 -9.20
N LYS A 218 4.46 36.12 -8.58
CA LYS A 218 5.88 35.84 -8.88
C LYS A 218 6.58 35.12 -7.74
N ASP A 219 6.40 35.60 -6.51
CA ASP A 219 6.99 34.97 -5.34
C ASP A 219 6.24 33.69 -4.96
N THR A 220 6.94 32.80 -4.25
CA THR A 220 6.42 31.52 -3.79
C THR A 220 6.56 31.41 -2.27
N ARG A 221 5.45 31.57 -1.54
CA ARG A 221 5.42 31.45 -0.09
C ARG A 221 5.51 29.97 0.31
N ASP A 222 6.36 29.66 1.29
CA ASP A 222 6.30 28.38 1.99
C ASP A 222 5.25 28.47 3.10
N ILE A 223 4.37 27.49 3.12
CA ILE A 223 3.18 27.37 3.97
C ILE A 223 3.40 26.23 4.98
N PHE A 224 4.50 25.46 4.87
CA PHE A 224 4.81 24.41 5.84
C PHE A 224 4.87 24.90 7.30
N PRO A 225 5.40 26.10 7.62
CA PRO A 225 5.36 26.61 9.00
C PRO A 225 3.93 26.83 9.51
N ASP A 226 3.03 27.34 8.67
CA ASP A 226 1.61 27.52 9.00
C ASP A 226 0.92 26.16 9.20
N MET A 227 1.17 25.20 8.29
CA MET A 227 0.69 23.81 8.38
C MET A 227 1.13 23.12 9.67
N LEU A 228 2.41 23.28 10.06
CA LEU A 228 2.96 22.70 11.28
C LEU A 228 2.36 23.36 12.54
N ALA A 229 2.22 24.68 12.55
CA ALA A 229 1.64 25.42 13.68
C ALA A 229 0.17 25.05 13.96
N THR A 230 -0.59 24.68 12.93
CA THR A 230 -1.99 24.21 13.06
C THR A 230 -2.12 22.68 13.11
N ASN A 231 -1.03 21.93 12.92
CA ASN A 231 -1.05 20.48 12.66
C ASN A 231 -2.08 20.11 11.56
N SER A 232 -2.00 20.75 10.40
CA SER A 232 -2.91 20.48 9.28
C SER A 232 -2.22 20.65 7.94
N ILE A 233 -2.66 19.90 6.91
CA ILE A 233 -2.25 20.15 5.52
C ILE A 233 -3.36 20.88 4.77
N ALA A 234 -3.01 21.67 3.77
CA ALA A 234 -3.95 22.57 3.11
C ALA A 234 -3.72 22.66 1.59
N ILE A 235 -4.69 23.21 0.86
CA ILE A 235 -4.51 23.69 -0.52
C ILE A 235 -4.98 25.14 -0.65
N GLY A 236 -4.13 25.99 -1.24
CA GLY A 236 -4.40 27.41 -1.40
C GLY A 236 -5.23 27.72 -2.65
N PHE A 237 -6.50 27.34 -2.63
CA PHE A 237 -7.49 27.58 -3.69
C PHE A 237 -8.86 27.90 -3.10
N LEU A 238 -9.73 28.63 -3.82
CA LEU A 238 -11.15 28.89 -3.52
C LEU A 238 -11.47 29.35 -2.08
N TRP A 239 -10.57 30.13 -1.49
CA TRP A 239 -10.51 30.48 -0.06
C TRP A 239 -11.81 31.05 0.54
N ASP A 240 -12.68 31.67 -0.26
CA ASP A 240 -13.92 32.29 0.23
C ASP A 240 -15.11 31.32 0.38
N HIS A 241 -15.03 30.11 -0.18
CA HIS A 241 -16.13 29.13 -0.22
C HIS A 241 -15.98 28.07 0.87
N ASP A 242 -16.97 27.90 1.76
CA ASP A 242 -16.97 26.78 2.70
C ASP A 242 -17.49 25.50 2.01
N MET A 243 -16.65 24.47 1.93
CA MET A 243 -16.99 23.16 1.35
C MET A 243 -17.19 22.07 2.41
N SER A 244 -17.41 22.43 3.69
CA SER A 244 -17.73 21.48 4.77
C SER A 244 -18.91 20.56 4.44
N HIS A 245 -19.86 21.07 3.64
CA HIS A 245 -21.03 20.33 3.15
C HIS A 245 -20.74 19.34 2.01
N LEU A 246 -19.50 19.28 1.50
CA LEU A 246 -19.04 18.39 0.43
C LEU A 246 -18.05 17.31 0.90
N VAL A 247 -17.71 17.30 2.19
CA VAL A 247 -16.80 16.31 2.78
C VAL A 247 -17.44 14.92 2.69
N GLY A 248 -16.76 13.99 2.02
CA GLY A 248 -17.25 12.63 1.76
C GLY A 248 -18.36 12.51 0.70
N THR A 249 -18.68 13.58 -0.04
CA THR A 249 -19.72 13.54 -1.10
C THR A 249 -19.19 13.00 -2.43
N SER A 250 -20.10 12.75 -3.38
CA SER A 250 -19.75 12.12 -4.65
C SER A 250 -18.84 12.98 -5.53
N ASP A 251 -18.08 12.30 -6.38
CA ASP A 251 -17.24 12.91 -7.41
C ASP A 251 -18.05 13.89 -8.28
N GLU A 252 -19.31 13.57 -8.56
CA GLU A 252 -20.30 14.36 -9.31
C GLU A 252 -20.76 15.63 -8.59
N GLU A 253 -20.97 15.57 -7.27
CA GLU A 253 -21.37 16.73 -6.45
C GLU A 253 -20.23 17.73 -6.32
N ILE A 254 -19.01 17.25 -6.04
CA ILE A 254 -17.80 18.07 -6.03
C ILE A 254 -17.56 18.70 -7.41
N ASN A 255 -17.72 17.93 -8.51
CA ASN A 255 -17.63 18.47 -9.88
C ASN A 255 -18.64 19.61 -10.12
N ARG A 256 -19.88 19.46 -9.65
CA ARG A 256 -20.95 20.45 -9.81
C ARG A 256 -20.67 21.74 -9.05
N PHE A 257 -20.15 21.64 -7.82
CA PHE A 257 -19.78 22.81 -7.04
C PHE A 257 -18.62 23.59 -7.69
N ILE A 258 -17.56 22.89 -8.12
CA ILE A 258 -16.39 23.51 -8.75
C ILE A 258 -16.70 24.03 -10.18
N GLU A 259 -17.70 23.50 -10.88
CA GLU A 259 -18.15 24.10 -12.14
C GLU A 259 -18.73 25.52 -11.93
N VAL A 260 -19.52 25.69 -10.85
CA VAL A 260 -20.22 26.96 -10.53
C VAL A 260 -19.32 27.97 -9.80
N ASN A 261 -18.40 27.50 -8.95
CA ASN A 261 -17.61 28.36 -8.06
C ASN A 261 -16.10 28.38 -8.39
N GLY A 262 -15.63 27.51 -9.30
CA GLY A 262 -14.20 27.27 -9.54
C GLY A 262 -13.52 28.20 -10.56
N ASP A 263 -14.01 29.42 -10.74
CA ASP A 263 -13.35 30.41 -11.60
C ASP A 263 -12.26 31.14 -10.80
N GLU A 264 -11.02 30.64 -10.87
CA GLU A 264 -9.89 31.11 -10.07
C GLU A 264 -8.64 31.33 -10.94
N ASP A 265 -7.97 32.47 -10.75
CA ASP A 265 -6.93 32.95 -11.67
C ASP A 265 -5.69 32.04 -11.72
N GLY A 266 -5.30 31.68 -12.95
CA GLY A 266 -4.08 30.91 -13.21
C GLY A 266 -4.15 29.43 -12.88
N ILE A 267 -5.34 28.87 -12.61
CA ILE A 267 -5.60 27.43 -12.53
C ILE A 267 -6.77 27.01 -13.44
N ASP A 268 -6.77 25.74 -13.84
CA ASP A 268 -7.78 25.12 -14.69
C ASP A 268 -8.83 24.40 -13.84
N LYS A 269 -10.13 24.55 -14.16
CA LYS A 269 -11.24 23.92 -13.41
C LYS A 269 -11.13 22.41 -13.26
N SER A 270 -10.53 21.69 -14.21
CA SER A 270 -10.29 20.24 -14.11
C SER A 270 -9.23 19.91 -13.05
N LYS A 271 -8.23 20.77 -12.87
CA LYS A 271 -7.25 20.65 -11.78
C LYS A 271 -7.89 20.94 -10.42
N LEU A 272 -8.72 21.98 -10.30
CA LEU A 272 -9.48 22.26 -9.08
C LEU A 272 -10.38 21.08 -8.70
N LYS A 273 -11.15 20.54 -9.65
CA LYS A 273 -11.95 19.32 -9.47
C LYS A 273 -11.10 18.17 -8.95
N SER A 274 -9.96 17.89 -9.58
CA SER A 274 -9.03 16.82 -9.15
C SER A 274 -8.51 17.03 -7.71
N TYR A 275 -8.15 18.26 -7.35
CA TYR A 275 -7.62 18.56 -6.02
C TYR A 275 -8.69 18.49 -4.93
N PHE A 276 -9.89 19.05 -5.16
CA PHE A 276 -10.98 19.01 -4.17
C PHE A 276 -11.61 17.63 -4.02
N LYS A 277 -11.68 16.82 -5.10
CA LYS A 277 -12.05 15.40 -5.01
C LYS A 277 -11.15 14.62 -4.06
N ILE A 278 -9.83 14.86 -4.12
CA ILE A 278 -8.88 14.26 -3.18
C ILE A 278 -9.10 14.84 -1.78
N LEU A 279 -9.02 16.16 -1.62
CA LEU A 279 -9.03 16.83 -0.32
C LEU A 279 -10.27 16.47 0.51
N LEU A 280 -11.46 16.56 -0.10
CA LEU A 280 -12.75 16.35 0.57
C LEU A 280 -13.06 14.88 0.85
N ASN A 281 -12.26 13.93 0.32
CA ASN A 281 -12.41 12.49 0.56
C ASN A 281 -11.23 11.86 1.34
N LEU A 282 -10.32 12.68 1.89
CA LEU A 282 -9.31 12.22 2.84
C LEU A 282 -9.96 11.71 4.14
N LYS A 283 -9.46 10.60 4.67
CA LYS A 283 -10.05 9.88 5.82
C LYS A 283 -9.04 9.67 6.94
N PRO A 284 -9.47 9.54 8.22
CA PRO A 284 -8.57 9.26 9.32
C PRO A 284 -7.73 8.00 9.05
N GLY A 285 -6.43 8.13 9.16
CA GLY A 285 -5.46 7.09 8.79
C GLY A 285 -4.73 7.34 7.46
N ASP A 286 -5.28 8.08 6.50
CA ASP A 286 -4.58 8.32 5.22
C ASP A 286 -3.21 9.01 5.43
N ILE A 287 -2.20 8.62 4.64
CA ILE A 287 -0.80 9.02 4.83
C ILE A 287 -0.42 10.09 3.81
N ILE A 288 0.09 11.22 4.29
CA ILE A 288 0.38 12.40 3.46
C ILE A 288 1.86 12.76 3.58
N ALA A 289 2.58 12.69 2.46
CA ALA A 289 3.91 13.24 2.31
C ALA A 289 3.85 14.71 1.89
N VAL A 290 4.50 15.60 2.65
CA VAL A 290 4.60 17.02 2.30
C VAL A 290 5.84 17.24 1.42
N LYS A 291 5.65 17.83 0.23
CA LYS A 291 6.73 18.16 -0.71
C LYS A 291 7.04 19.65 -0.75
N SER A 292 8.34 19.98 -0.74
CA SER A 292 8.85 21.35 -0.96
C SER A 292 9.28 21.60 -2.41
N HIS A 293 9.39 20.54 -3.22
CA HIS A 293 9.56 20.56 -4.68
C HIS A 293 9.01 19.26 -5.31
N GLY A 294 8.69 19.28 -6.61
CA GLY A 294 8.03 18.13 -7.25
C GLY A 294 7.92 18.15 -8.77
N SER A 295 8.68 18.97 -9.49
CA SER A 295 8.65 19.04 -10.96
C SER A 295 9.97 18.58 -11.57
N HIS A 296 10.03 18.43 -12.91
CA HIS A 296 11.26 18.13 -13.66
C HIS A 296 12.05 16.88 -13.19
N GLY A 297 11.37 15.88 -12.61
CA GLY A 297 12.03 14.69 -12.06
C GLY A 297 12.78 14.96 -10.76
N ASN A 298 12.33 15.94 -9.97
CA ASN A 298 12.88 16.27 -8.66
C ASN A 298 11.73 16.40 -7.64
N LEU A 299 11.40 15.30 -6.98
CA LEU A 299 10.47 15.26 -5.84
C LEU A 299 11.28 15.36 -4.54
N LYS A 300 11.03 16.42 -3.75
CA LYS A 300 11.69 16.64 -2.44
C LYS A 300 10.66 16.61 -1.31
N ILE A 301 10.58 15.49 -0.59
CA ILE A 301 9.73 15.31 0.59
C ILE A 301 10.44 15.86 1.84
N ILE A 302 9.69 16.57 2.67
CA ILE A 302 10.16 17.27 3.88
C ILE A 302 9.49 16.85 5.19
N ALA A 303 8.33 16.20 5.11
CA ALA A 303 7.61 15.66 6.26
C ALA A 303 6.62 14.57 5.84
N TYR A 304 6.19 13.76 6.80
CA TYR A 304 4.99 12.92 6.68
C TYR A 304 4.02 13.25 7.81
N GLY A 305 2.72 13.22 7.50
CA GLY A 305 1.63 13.28 8.47
C GLY A 305 0.61 12.19 8.20
N VAL A 306 -0.15 11.82 9.24
CA VAL A 306 -1.33 10.97 9.11
C VAL A 306 -2.58 11.80 9.34
N VAL A 307 -3.59 11.63 8.49
CA VAL A 307 -4.89 12.30 8.65
C VAL A 307 -5.54 11.83 9.94
N VAL A 308 -6.06 12.79 10.71
CA VAL A 308 -6.75 12.54 11.99
C VAL A 308 -8.04 13.33 12.07
N GLU A 309 -8.92 12.91 12.97
CA GLU A 309 -10.14 13.63 13.32
C GLU A 309 -9.90 14.44 14.59
N ARG A 310 -10.28 15.72 14.61
CA ARG A 310 -10.29 16.58 15.80
C ARG A 310 -11.66 17.24 15.93
N GLU A 311 -12.21 17.25 17.15
CA GLU A 311 -13.53 17.85 17.44
C GLU A 311 -14.67 17.38 16.51
N GLY A 312 -14.63 16.11 16.05
CA GLY A 312 -15.60 15.55 15.11
C GLY A 312 -15.33 15.84 13.63
N LYS A 313 -14.14 16.38 13.29
CA LYS A 313 -13.82 16.89 11.94
C LYS A 313 -12.43 16.46 11.45
N VAL A 314 -12.43 15.98 10.21
CA VAL A 314 -11.20 15.81 9.40
C VAL A 314 -10.86 17.07 8.63
N TYR A 315 -11.88 17.78 8.13
CA TYR A 315 -11.77 18.99 7.31
C TYR A 315 -12.21 20.23 8.09
N GLU A 316 -11.51 21.33 7.86
CA GLU A 316 -11.89 22.67 8.31
C GLU A 316 -11.70 23.72 7.21
N HIS A 317 -12.56 24.74 7.23
CA HIS A 317 -12.44 25.94 6.41
C HIS A 317 -12.25 27.16 7.31
N ARG A 318 -11.25 27.99 7.01
CA ARG A 318 -11.00 29.28 7.67
C ARG A 318 -10.62 30.31 6.62
N LYS A 319 -11.41 31.40 6.50
CA LYS A 319 -11.17 32.51 5.54
C LYS A 319 -9.84 33.25 5.75
N SER A 320 -9.19 33.07 6.90
CA SER A 320 -7.84 33.53 7.19
C SER A 320 -6.94 32.36 7.60
N GLY A 321 -5.64 32.48 7.32
CA GLY A 321 -4.65 31.42 7.57
C GLY A 321 -4.48 30.50 6.37
N LEU A 322 -5.06 29.29 6.42
CA LEU A 322 -4.80 28.21 5.45
C LEU A 322 -5.93 27.97 4.43
N GLY A 323 -7.07 28.65 4.52
CA GLY A 323 -8.23 28.34 3.68
C GLY A 323 -8.79 26.96 4.03
N HIS A 324 -8.75 26.04 3.06
CA HIS A 324 -9.16 24.65 3.25
C HIS A 324 -8.02 23.80 3.81
N HIS A 325 -8.24 23.18 4.96
CA HIS A 325 -7.23 22.35 5.61
C HIS A 325 -7.81 21.07 6.21
N ILE A 326 -6.94 20.08 6.33
CA ILE A 326 -7.21 18.72 6.81
C ILE A 326 -6.35 18.49 8.04
N ASN A 327 -6.97 18.10 9.15
CA ASN A 327 -6.30 17.78 10.40
C ASN A 327 -5.33 16.60 10.18
N VAL A 328 -4.05 16.79 10.49
CA VAL A 328 -3.03 15.73 10.45
C VAL A 328 -2.21 15.73 11.74
N ASP A 329 -1.86 14.56 12.26
CA ASP A 329 -0.77 14.46 13.21
C ASP A 329 0.53 14.25 12.41
N PHE A 330 1.52 15.15 12.56
CA PHE A 330 2.83 14.97 11.92
C PHE A 330 3.59 13.84 12.62
N ILE A 331 4.01 12.87 11.82
CA ILE A 331 4.69 11.64 12.30
C ILE A 331 6.20 11.70 12.03
N GLU A 332 6.63 12.48 11.05
CA GLU A 332 8.04 12.65 10.72
C GLU A 332 8.28 14.05 10.13
N LEU A 333 9.30 14.74 10.63
CA LEU A 333 9.61 16.15 10.36
C LEU A 333 11.11 16.32 10.05
N ASP A 334 11.44 17.45 9.42
CA ASP A 334 12.80 17.90 9.06
C ASP A 334 13.61 16.89 8.24
N ILE A 335 12.92 16.07 7.44
CA ILE A 335 13.55 15.12 6.51
C ILE A 335 13.87 15.79 5.17
N ASN A 336 14.71 15.11 4.38
CA ASN A 336 15.14 15.59 3.06
C ASN A 336 15.29 14.41 2.11
N ARG A 337 14.16 13.84 1.67
CA ARG A 337 14.12 12.69 0.75
C ARG A 337 13.89 13.16 -0.67
N THR A 338 14.89 12.97 -1.55
CA THR A 338 14.84 13.38 -2.97
C THR A 338 14.67 12.17 -3.88
N PHE A 339 13.73 12.24 -4.82
CA PHE A 339 13.43 11.18 -5.78
C PHE A 339 13.34 11.72 -7.21
N THR A 340 13.59 10.87 -8.20
CA THR A 340 13.53 11.20 -9.64
C THR A 340 12.11 11.34 -10.21
N TYR A 341 11.09 11.35 -9.36
CA TYR A 341 9.67 11.33 -9.75
C TYR A 341 9.10 12.74 -10.00
N ASN A 342 8.01 12.82 -10.78
CA ASN A 342 7.30 14.06 -11.08
C ASN A 342 5.89 14.06 -10.46
N TYR A 343 5.62 15.05 -9.61
CA TYR A 343 4.35 15.33 -8.93
C TYR A 343 4.11 16.85 -8.88
N ALA A 344 4.13 17.50 -10.04
CA ALA A 344 4.14 18.97 -10.12
C ALA A 344 2.91 19.66 -9.49
N GLY A 345 1.70 19.08 -9.63
CA GLY A 345 0.45 19.63 -9.09
C GLY A 345 0.38 19.74 -7.55
N THR A 346 -0.66 20.38 -7.03
CA THR A 346 -0.75 20.75 -5.60
C THR A 346 -0.97 19.54 -4.68
N ILE A 347 -1.93 18.68 -4.99
CA ILE A 347 -2.17 17.42 -4.26
C ILE A 347 -2.36 16.25 -5.23
N HIS A 348 -1.87 15.06 -4.85
CA HIS A 348 -1.90 13.84 -5.68
C HIS A 348 -2.21 12.62 -4.83
N HIS A 349 -3.03 11.71 -5.37
CA HIS A 349 -3.11 10.32 -4.89
C HIS A 349 -2.05 9.47 -5.61
N VAL A 350 -1.15 8.83 -4.85
CA VAL A 350 -0.25 7.79 -5.35
C VAL A 350 -1.01 6.46 -5.38
N LYS A 351 -1.65 6.22 -6.53
CA LYS A 351 -2.42 5.00 -6.80
C LYS A 351 -1.56 3.73 -6.74
N ASN A 352 -2.22 2.60 -6.46
CA ASN A 352 -1.63 1.27 -6.31
C ASN A 352 -0.93 0.73 -7.57
N ASP A 353 -1.24 1.28 -8.76
CA ASP A 353 -0.55 0.96 -10.01
C ASP A 353 0.90 1.49 -10.06
N LYS A 354 1.27 2.44 -9.17
CA LYS A 354 2.64 2.99 -9.04
C LYS A 354 3.40 2.34 -7.88
N LEU A 355 3.46 1.02 -7.86
CA LEU A 355 4.00 0.23 -6.75
C LEU A 355 5.43 0.61 -6.34
N ASP A 356 6.32 0.99 -7.27
CA ASP A 356 7.67 1.43 -6.93
C ASP A 356 7.72 2.84 -6.34
N HIS A 357 6.83 3.76 -6.78
CA HIS A 357 6.68 5.06 -6.13
C HIS A 357 6.17 4.90 -4.70
N LEU A 358 5.19 4.01 -4.49
CA LEU A 358 4.69 3.65 -3.17
C LEU A 358 5.81 3.10 -2.28
N LYS A 359 6.56 2.09 -2.75
CA LYS A 359 7.64 1.46 -1.99
C LYS A 359 8.80 2.43 -1.69
N ALA A 360 9.15 3.33 -2.61
CA ALA A 360 10.21 4.32 -2.38
C ALA A 360 9.78 5.45 -1.44
N ILE A 361 8.60 6.04 -1.65
CA ILE A 361 8.13 7.23 -0.93
C ILE A 361 7.50 6.84 0.41
N PHE A 362 6.78 5.72 0.52
CA PHE A 362 6.01 5.33 1.71
C PHE A 362 6.41 3.95 2.28
N GLY A 363 7.58 3.42 1.87
CA GLY A 363 8.10 2.11 2.25
C GLY A 363 7.92 1.70 3.72
N PRO A 364 8.26 2.55 4.72
CA PRO A 364 8.05 2.23 6.13
C PRO A 364 6.57 2.09 6.51
N PHE A 365 5.72 3.02 6.06
CA PHE A 365 4.29 3.03 6.40
C PHE A 365 3.54 1.85 5.79
N LEU A 366 3.93 1.42 4.59
CA LEU A 366 3.45 0.18 3.94
C LEU A 366 3.74 -1.09 4.77
N GLN A 367 4.85 -1.14 5.52
CA GLN A 367 5.12 -2.27 6.41
C GLN A 367 4.05 -2.34 7.52
N VAL A 368 3.64 -1.19 8.06
CA VAL A 368 2.60 -1.10 9.09
C VAL A 368 1.22 -1.47 8.52
N ASP A 369 0.91 -1.10 7.28
CA ASP A 369 -0.35 -1.50 6.60
C ASP A 369 -0.45 -3.01 6.46
N ASN A 370 0.60 -3.66 5.95
CA ASN A 370 0.63 -5.11 5.78
C ASN A 370 0.40 -5.84 7.12
N ILE A 371 0.94 -5.31 8.22
CA ILE A 371 0.76 -5.86 9.58
C ILE A 371 -0.63 -5.54 10.16
N ALA A 372 -1.18 -4.36 9.90
CA ALA A 372 -2.53 -4.00 10.32
C ALA A 372 -3.62 -4.80 9.61
N LEU A 373 -3.30 -5.38 8.44
CA LEU A 373 -4.14 -6.34 7.73
C LEU A 373 -3.96 -7.78 8.25
N ASP A 374 -2.86 -8.10 8.93
CA ASP A 374 -2.60 -9.41 9.58
C ASP A 374 -3.28 -9.55 10.98
N SER A 375 -4.08 -8.57 11.44
CA SER A 375 -4.42 -8.43 12.87
C SER A 375 -5.88 -8.76 13.29
N GLU A 376 -6.16 -10.04 13.53
CA GLU A 376 -6.95 -10.46 14.70
C GLU A 376 -6.22 -11.58 15.47
N ASP A 377 -6.17 -11.44 16.80
CA ASP A 377 -5.56 -12.34 17.81
C ASP A 377 -4.32 -13.17 17.39
N ASP A 378 -3.13 -12.70 17.75
CA ASP A 378 -2.33 -13.46 18.73
C ASP A 378 -1.50 -12.54 19.64
N SER A 379 -1.46 -12.87 20.92
CA SER A 379 -0.54 -12.28 21.90
C SER A 379 -0.18 -13.27 23.00
N THR A 380 0.17 -14.50 22.63
CA THR A 380 0.88 -15.47 23.48
C THR A 380 2.04 -16.10 22.70
N ILE A 381 3.12 -16.61 23.29
CA ILE A 381 3.36 -17.05 24.68
C ILE A 381 4.69 -16.44 25.19
N THR A 382 4.79 -16.19 26.50
CA THR A 382 6.06 -16.00 27.23
C THR A 382 6.90 -17.31 27.24
N GLU A 383 8.17 -17.38 27.66
CA GLU A 383 9.08 -16.46 28.37
C GLU A 383 10.42 -16.30 27.62
N ASP A 384 11.29 -15.42 28.14
CA ASP A 384 12.68 -15.17 27.72
C ASP A 384 12.92 -14.64 26.28
N GLY A 385 13.32 -13.36 26.19
CA GLY A 385 13.87 -12.72 24.98
C GLY A 385 12.96 -12.63 23.74
N ARG A 386 11.64 -12.48 23.90
CA ARG A 386 10.66 -12.51 22.79
C ARG A 386 10.36 -11.12 22.18
N LEU A 387 9.98 -11.16 20.91
CA LEU A 387 9.67 -10.01 20.04
C LEU A 387 8.46 -9.21 20.56
N LYS A 388 8.43 -7.89 20.31
CA LYS A 388 7.26 -7.06 20.61
C LYS A 388 6.11 -7.37 19.66
N SER A 389 4.88 -7.25 20.16
CA SER A 389 3.69 -7.21 19.32
C SER A 389 3.78 -6.04 18.34
N GLU A 390 3.67 -6.34 17.04
CA GLU A 390 3.55 -5.32 15.98
C GLU A 390 2.09 -4.79 15.92
N ASN A 391 1.20 -5.32 16.76
CA ASN A 391 -0.19 -4.90 16.99
C ASN A 391 -0.36 -4.12 18.31
N SER A 392 -1.21 -3.08 18.29
CA SER A 392 -1.41 -2.16 19.42
C SER A 392 -2.64 -2.50 20.29
N TYR A 393 -2.50 -2.46 21.62
CA TYR A 393 -3.65 -2.32 22.52
C TYR A 393 -4.23 -0.89 22.49
N HIS A 394 -5.49 -0.73 22.91
CA HIS A 394 -6.36 0.40 22.52
C HIS A 394 -6.20 1.73 23.30
N ARG A 395 -6.73 2.80 22.67
CA ARG A 395 -6.97 4.17 23.19
C ARG A 395 -5.79 5.17 23.12
N GLY A 396 -5.09 5.23 21.98
CA GLY A 396 -4.19 6.34 21.62
C GLY A 396 -4.49 6.94 20.23
N PRO A 397 -3.97 8.14 19.89
CA PRO A 397 -4.09 8.74 18.56
C PRO A 397 -3.50 7.87 17.45
N VAL A 398 -3.97 8.07 16.21
CA VAL A 398 -3.56 7.25 15.04
C VAL A 398 -2.05 7.36 14.76
N ALA A 399 -1.47 8.55 14.91
CA ALA A 399 -0.02 8.75 14.83
C ALA A 399 0.73 7.94 15.88
N ALA A 400 0.38 8.10 17.17
CA ALA A 400 1.04 7.41 18.28
C ALA A 400 1.00 5.88 18.12
N LYS A 401 -0.13 5.33 17.65
CA LYS A 401 -0.23 3.91 17.28
C LYS A 401 0.79 3.55 16.20
N MET A 402 0.81 4.25 15.07
CA MET A 402 1.67 3.91 13.94
C MET A 402 3.17 4.06 14.26
N VAL A 403 3.55 5.08 15.04
CA VAL A 403 4.93 5.29 15.52
C VAL A 403 5.39 4.10 16.37
N LEU A 404 4.55 3.61 17.28
CA LEU A 404 4.82 2.42 18.08
C LEU A 404 4.92 1.14 17.21
N GLN A 405 4.10 1.01 16.17
CA GLN A 405 4.20 -0.13 15.25
C GLN A 405 5.51 -0.10 14.45
N LEU A 406 5.88 1.04 13.85
CA LEU A 406 7.18 1.20 13.18
C LEU A 406 8.36 0.87 14.10
N HIS A 407 8.31 1.37 15.34
CA HIS A 407 9.31 1.09 16.36
C HIS A 407 9.47 -0.41 16.60
N ASN A 408 8.36 -1.11 16.84
CA ASN A 408 8.37 -2.54 17.15
C ASN A 408 8.85 -3.39 15.95
N ILE A 409 8.49 -3.00 14.71
CA ILE A 409 9.00 -3.65 13.48
C ILE A 409 10.52 -3.52 13.38
N ILE A 410 11.06 -2.32 13.62
CA ILE A 410 12.50 -2.03 13.56
C ILE A 410 13.25 -2.78 14.67
N GLN A 411 12.72 -2.79 15.90
CA GLN A 411 13.26 -3.58 17.00
C GLN A 411 13.25 -5.09 16.72
N ASN A 412 12.12 -5.62 16.23
CA ASN A 412 11.96 -7.03 15.92
C ASN A 412 12.88 -7.50 14.77
N SER A 413 13.12 -6.65 13.78
CA SER A 413 14.10 -6.91 12.73
C SER A 413 15.52 -6.82 13.25
N PHE A 414 15.88 -5.71 13.92
CA PHE A 414 17.26 -5.48 14.36
C PHE A 414 17.72 -6.52 15.39
N TYR A 415 16.82 -7.05 16.22
CA TYR A 415 17.09 -8.20 17.09
C TYR A 415 17.50 -9.45 16.31
N LYS A 416 16.83 -9.76 15.20
CA LYS A 416 17.14 -10.92 14.34
C LYS A 416 18.50 -10.74 13.68
N ASP A 417 18.75 -9.57 13.11
CA ASP A 417 20.05 -9.14 12.59
C ASP A 417 21.18 -9.32 13.62
N LEU A 418 20.97 -8.87 14.87
CA LEU A 418 21.98 -9.02 15.93
C LEU A 418 22.19 -10.50 16.32
N LYS A 419 21.15 -11.33 16.37
CA LYS A 419 21.27 -12.77 16.64
C LYS A 419 22.05 -13.51 15.55
N GLU A 420 21.85 -13.14 14.28
CA GLU A 420 22.58 -13.70 13.14
C GLU A 420 24.05 -13.24 13.12
N LYS A 421 24.30 -11.95 13.35
CA LYS A 421 25.64 -11.34 13.31
C LYS A 421 26.49 -11.71 14.54
N PHE A 422 25.87 -11.95 15.69
CA PHE A 422 26.54 -12.23 16.97
C PHE A 422 25.95 -13.46 17.70
N PRO A 423 26.01 -14.67 17.12
CA PRO A 423 25.32 -15.86 17.64
C PRO A 423 25.89 -16.44 18.95
N LYS A 424 26.95 -15.81 19.51
CA LYS A 424 27.57 -16.15 20.80
C LYS A 424 27.32 -15.11 21.89
N ASP A 425 26.75 -13.96 21.55
CA ASP A 425 26.47 -12.90 22.52
C ASP A 425 25.08 -13.09 23.13
N THR A 426 24.93 -12.76 24.40
CA THR A 426 23.60 -12.61 25.00
C THR A 426 22.97 -11.36 24.42
N ILE A 427 21.73 -11.46 23.92
CA ILE A 427 20.98 -10.33 23.38
C ILE A 427 19.59 -10.39 24.01
N THR A 428 19.19 -9.31 24.67
CA THR A 428 18.01 -9.18 25.52
C THR A 428 17.20 -7.96 25.09
N LEU A 429 15.88 -8.12 24.96
CA LEU A 429 14.94 -7.03 24.68
C LEU A 429 14.38 -6.44 25.99
N GLU A 430 13.97 -5.18 25.97
CA GLU A 430 13.33 -4.48 27.10
C GLU A 430 14.12 -4.57 28.42
N PHE A 431 15.45 -4.46 28.38
CA PHE A 431 16.29 -4.67 29.56
C PHE A 431 15.92 -3.66 30.66
N GLY A 432 15.66 -4.17 31.86
CA GLY A 432 15.20 -3.37 33.00
C GLY A 432 13.86 -2.64 32.77
N GLY A 433 13.06 -3.10 31.79
CA GLY A 433 11.81 -2.47 31.37
C GLY A 433 11.98 -1.10 30.72
N ARG A 434 13.16 -0.81 30.13
CA ARG A 434 13.48 0.48 29.51
C ARG A 434 14.33 0.41 28.25
N VAL A 435 15.42 -0.37 28.24
CA VAL A 435 16.36 -0.38 27.10
C VAL A 435 15.84 -1.31 26.01
N ASP A 436 15.61 -0.80 24.80
CA ASP A 436 15.02 -1.59 23.72
C ASP A 436 15.78 -2.89 23.42
N ILE A 437 17.11 -2.80 23.27
CA ILE A 437 17.99 -3.98 23.17
C ILE A 437 19.27 -3.77 23.97
N VAL A 438 19.71 -4.82 24.66
CA VAL A 438 21.08 -4.92 25.20
C VAL A 438 21.77 -6.13 24.55
N ARG A 439 23.00 -5.95 24.08
CA ARG A 439 23.91 -7.05 23.70
C ARG A 439 25.07 -7.13 24.68
N GLU A 440 25.40 -8.32 25.12
CA GLU A 440 26.53 -8.60 25.99
C GLU A 440 27.40 -9.71 25.40
N SER A 441 28.65 -9.37 25.12
CA SER A 441 29.69 -10.36 24.83
C SER A 441 30.42 -10.77 26.11
N ASN A 442 31.40 -11.66 25.98
CA ASN A 442 32.31 -12.02 27.07
C ASN A 442 33.18 -10.85 27.56
N LYS A 443 33.27 -9.75 26.81
CA LYS A 443 34.16 -8.61 27.09
C LYS A 443 33.44 -7.28 27.24
N GLU A 444 32.37 -7.06 26.49
CA GLU A 444 31.78 -5.74 26.24
C GLU A 444 30.25 -5.79 26.37
N ARG A 445 29.64 -4.64 26.64
CA ARG A 445 28.19 -4.42 26.66
C ARG A 445 27.82 -3.35 25.63
N PHE A 446 26.67 -3.49 25.00
CA PHE A 446 26.13 -2.54 24.04
C PHE A 446 24.67 -2.25 24.44
N LEU A 447 24.35 -0.98 24.65
CA LEU A 447 22.98 -0.52 24.88
C LEU A 447 22.46 0.09 23.56
N TYR A 448 21.33 -0.40 23.08
CA TYR A 448 20.68 0.07 21.86
C TYR A 448 19.34 0.74 22.19
N GLU A 449 19.13 1.91 21.62
CA GLU A 449 17.90 2.71 21.73
C GLU A 449 17.39 2.97 20.31
N ILE A 450 16.13 2.63 20.05
CA ILE A 450 15.57 2.54 18.69
C ILE A 450 14.64 3.71 18.41
N LYS A 451 14.77 4.31 17.22
CA LYS A 451 13.94 5.42 16.78
C LYS A 451 13.42 5.16 15.36
N PRO A 452 12.10 5.27 15.12
CA PRO A 452 11.49 4.76 13.88
C PRO A 452 11.62 5.68 12.65
N PHE A 453 12.37 6.78 12.75
CA PHE A 453 12.36 7.87 11.77
C PHE A 453 13.70 7.97 11.01
N GLU A 454 13.68 8.46 9.76
CA GLU A 454 14.87 8.76 8.97
C GLU A 454 15.56 10.07 9.39
N ASN A 455 14.90 10.93 10.17
CA ASN A 455 15.53 12.11 10.78
C ASN A 455 16.54 11.70 11.87
N VAL A 456 17.79 11.49 11.45
CA VAL A 456 18.92 11.09 12.32
C VAL A 456 19.14 12.08 13.47
N ILE A 457 19.02 13.39 13.26
CA ILE A 457 19.25 14.39 14.31
C ILE A 457 18.15 14.31 15.38
N GLY A 458 16.89 14.13 14.98
CA GLY A 458 15.79 13.84 15.90
C GLY A 458 16.04 12.56 16.71
N CYS A 459 16.44 11.49 16.02
CA CYS A 459 16.78 10.22 16.66
C CYS A 459 17.91 10.37 17.70
N LEU A 460 19.01 11.04 17.35
CA LEU A 460 20.13 11.31 18.26
C LEU A 460 19.68 12.13 19.47
N ARG A 461 18.92 13.21 19.25
CA ARG A 461 18.39 14.10 20.30
C ARG A 461 17.52 13.35 21.33
N GLU A 462 16.65 12.46 20.86
CA GLU A 462 15.72 11.70 21.70
C GLU A 462 16.37 10.48 22.37
N ALA A 463 17.31 9.81 21.69
CA ALA A 463 17.96 8.61 22.19
C ALA A 463 19.10 8.89 23.18
N THR A 464 19.86 10.00 23.00
CA THR A 464 21.08 10.26 23.79
C THR A 464 20.81 10.34 25.29
N GLY A 465 19.79 11.09 25.72
CA GLY A 465 19.46 11.23 27.13
C GLY A 465 19.05 9.91 27.78
N GLN A 466 18.31 9.08 27.05
CA GLN A 466 17.87 7.77 27.50
C GLN A 466 19.03 6.78 27.61
N LEU A 467 19.90 6.69 26.60
CA LEU A 467 21.12 5.86 26.65
C LEU A 467 22.05 6.22 27.81
N LEU A 468 22.22 7.51 28.11
CA LEU A 468 22.99 7.98 29.26
C LEU A 468 22.32 7.62 30.60
N GLU A 469 21.00 7.76 30.70
CA GLU A 469 20.23 7.31 31.86
C GLU A 469 20.34 5.80 32.07
N TYR A 470 20.33 5.00 31.00
CA TYR A 470 20.47 3.55 31.07
C TYR A 470 21.87 3.14 31.53
N ALA A 471 22.93 3.79 31.02
CA ALA A 471 24.30 3.54 31.45
C ALA A 471 24.49 3.84 32.96
N PHE A 472 23.83 4.88 33.47
CA PHE A 472 23.82 5.22 34.89
C PHE A 472 22.98 4.25 35.73
N ARG A 473 21.77 3.88 35.28
CA ARG A 473 20.85 2.97 36.01
C ARG A 473 21.31 1.52 36.02
N PHE A 474 21.99 1.07 34.97
CA PHE A 474 22.36 -0.33 34.74
C PHE A 474 23.88 -0.49 34.54
N PRO A 475 24.69 -0.11 35.55
CA PRO A 475 26.14 -0.11 35.44
C PRO A 475 26.70 -1.50 35.11
N SER A 476 27.88 -1.51 34.49
CA SER A 476 28.55 -2.72 34.02
C SER A 476 30.03 -2.70 34.43
N PRO A 477 30.60 -3.85 34.84
CA PRO A 477 32.06 -4.01 34.92
C PRO A 477 32.70 -4.16 33.53
N LYS A 478 31.91 -4.37 32.47
CA LYS A 478 32.36 -4.41 31.08
C LYS A 478 32.35 -3.00 30.48
N PRO A 479 33.32 -2.62 29.62
CA PRO A 479 33.20 -1.47 28.74
C PRO A 479 31.83 -1.48 28.02
N THR A 480 31.15 -0.34 28.05
CA THR A 480 29.77 -0.20 27.59
C THR A 480 29.69 0.84 26.47
N THR A 481 29.21 0.42 25.31
CA THR A 481 28.99 1.26 24.12
C THR A 481 27.51 1.64 24.03
N LEU A 482 27.23 2.89 23.69
CA LEU A 482 25.88 3.45 23.56
C LEU A 482 25.56 3.63 22.07
N ILE A 483 24.42 3.09 21.61
CA ILE A 483 24.10 3.01 20.19
C ILE A 483 22.67 3.47 19.92
N VAL A 484 22.54 4.50 19.09
CA VAL A 484 21.25 4.92 18.52
C VAL A 484 20.99 4.11 17.25
N VAL A 485 19.76 3.63 17.05
CA VAL A 485 19.40 2.81 15.90
C VAL A 485 18.19 3.39 15.19
N GLY A 486 18.26 3.56 13.86
CA GLY A 486 17.12 4.01 13.07
C GLY A 486 17.31 3.81 11.56
N PRO A 487 16.27 4.02 10.74
CA PRO A 487 16.33 3.80 9.28
C PRO A 487 17.11 4.88 8.51
N GLY A 488 17.37 6.03 9.16
CA GLY A 488 18.05 7.19 8.58
C GLY A 488 19.51 6.95 8.19
N GLU A 489 19.99 7.74 7.23
CA GLU A 489 21.38 7.73 6.77
C GLU A 489 22.13 8.92 7.35
N VAL A 490 23.25 8.67 8.03
CA VAL A 490 24.09 9.72 8.64
C VAL A 490 24.82 10.50 7.55
N LYS A 491 24.44 11.77 7.36
CA LYS A 491 25.04 12.69 6.37
C LYS A 491 24.85 14.15 6.77
N GLY A 492 25.77 15.00 6.33
CA GLY A 492 25.72 16.45 6.56
C GLY A 492 25.79 16.80 8.06
N GLU A 493 24.85 17.63 8.52
CA GLU A 493 24.74 18.04 9.92
C GLU A 493 24.60 16.86 10.90
N ALA A 494 23.99 15.74 10.47
CA ALA A 494 23.87 14.54 11.29
C ALA A 494 25.24 13.88 11.58
N THR A 495 26.20 14.00 10.67
CA THR A 495 27.59 13.55 10.87
C THR A 495 28.25 14.41 11.94
N GLN A 496 28.21 15.74 11.78
CA GLN A 496 28.80 16.70 12.72
C GLN A 496 28.20 16.57 14.14
N CYS A 497 26.89 16.31 14.23
CA CYS A 497 26.22 16.04 15.50
C CYS A 497 26.71 14.74 16.16
N LEU A 498 26.82 13.65 15.39
CA LEU A 498 27.31 12.35 15.90
C LEU A 498 28.78 12.42 16.33
N ASP A 499 29.63 13.08 15.55
CA ASP A 499 31.05 13.27 15.85
C ASP A 499 31.21 14.04 17.18
N HIS A 500 30.51 15.18 17.33
CA HIS A 500 30.56 15.97 18.56
C HIS A 500 30.01 15.21 19.78
N LEU A 501 28.91 14.48 19.64
CA LEU A 501 28.38 13.62 20.71
C LEU A 501 29.40 12.55 21.13
N SER A 502 30.18 12.01 20.18
CA SER A 502 31.22 11.01 20.43
C SER A 502 32.46 11.58 21.12
N GLU A 503 32.69 12.90 21.05
CA GLU A 503 33.76 13.59 21.79
C GLU A 503 33.36 13.94 23.23
N VAL A 504 32.11 14.36 23.46
CA VAL A 504 31.65 14.87 24.77
C VAL A 504 31.03 13.81 25.69
N ILE A 505 30.59 12.67 25.15
CA ILE A 505 30.06 11.56 25.95
C ILE A 505 31.21 10.66 26.42
N SER A 506 31.25 10.38 27.73
CA SER A 506 32.31 9.56 28.37
C SER A 506 32.23 8.05 28.07
N TYR A 507 31.30 7.63 27.22
CA TYR A 507 31.13 6.27 26.71
C TYR A 507 31.29 6.28 25.19
N PRO A 508 31.86 5.23 24.57
CA PRO A 508 31.82 5.07 23.12
C PRO A 508 30.39 5.19 22.60
N PHE A 509 30.14 6.17 21.74
CA PHE A 509 28.80 6.53 21.24
C PHE A 509 28.74 6.31 19.73
N GLN A 510 27.65 5.74 19.21
CA GLN A 510 27.51 5.37 17.80
C GLN A 510 26.07 5.50 17.29
N TYR A 511 25.92 5.60 15.97
CA TYR A 511 24.64 5.42 15.28
C TYR A 511 24.74 4.22 14.33
N ILE A 512 23.75 3.32 14.35
CA ILE A 512 23.59 2.24 13.38
C ILE A 512 22.35 2.52 12.52
N ARG A 513 22.55 2.61 11.21
CA ARG A 513 21.45 2.57 10.26
C ARG A 513 20.88 1.16 10.21
N HIS A 514 19.64 0.99 10.67
CA HIS A 514 18.85 -0.21 10.46
C HIS A 514 17.54 0.13 9.77
N VAL A 515 17.46 -0.16 8.47
CA VAL A 515 16.18 -0.18 7.75
C VAL A 515 15.61 -1.58 7.93
N ALA A 516 14.51 -1.70 8.67
CA ALA A 516 13.76 -2.95 8.70
C ALA A 516 13.42 -3.36 7.25
N PRO A 517 13.75 -4.59 6.83
CA PRO A 517 13.51 -5.00 5.47
C PRO A 517 12.01 -4.89 5.22
N TYR A 518 11.66 -4.13 4.19
CA TYR A 518 10.31 -4.21 3.64
C TYR A 518 10.01 -5.69 3.42
N ARG A 519 8.85 -6.19 3.89
CA ARG A 519 8.32 -7.52 3.58
C ARG A 519 8.10 -7.63 2.06
N ARG A 520 9.24 -7.88 1.39
CA ARG A 520 9.48 -8.36 0.02
C ARG A 520 10.25 -9.64 0.30
N LYS A 521 9.57 -10.79 0.29
CA LYS A 521 10.25 -12.03 -0.03
C LYS A 521 10.85 -11.86 -1.42
N ILE A 522 12.18 -11.87 -1.45
CA ILE A 522 12.90 -12.27 -2.64
C ILE A 522 12.71 -13.79 -2.71
N GLU A 523 12.09 -14.23 -3.80
CA GLU A 523 12.15 -15.61 -4.29
C GLU A 523 13.13 -15.65 -5.47
#